data_AF-A0A7X9P1E0-F1
#
_entry.id   AF-A0A7X9P1E0-F1
#
_cell.length_a   1.000
_cell.length_b   1.000
_cell.length_c   1.000
_cell.angle_alpha   90.00
_cell.angle_beta   90.00
_cell.angle_gamma   90.00
#
_symmetry.space_group_name_H-M   'P 1'
#
loop_
_entity.id
_entity.type
_entity.pdbx_description
1 polymer ?
#
loop_
_entity_poly.entity_id
_entity_poly.type
_entity_poly.pdbx_seq_one_letter_code
_entity_poly.pdbx_strand_id
1 'polypeptide(L)'
;MAFSKKYNRSLQAHSSKGTTSDDRFMPKGYVQAFASLRQLVLTEKLDGQNNCLSELGVFARSHAAPSQLPWDKPLIERWQLIKNQLKGLEVFGENMYGVHSIGYKKLSSFFYVFAIRENDQWLSWEEVKFYAEVLDFPTVPEIEITKPLSVFTSSYSNEEEALQKWITDQLGCSWEEYVDTAGQLGGYDMHSLQPCCEGFVVRNADSFNTNSGLVNVASNEFSDLFKLVRENHVKTDQHWVKNWQPATLQDYQTYQWHAYDYYK
;
A
#
# COMPACT_ATOMS: atom_id res chain seq x y z
N MET A 1 -5.98 28.60 -0.37
CA MET A 1 -5.00 27.63 -0.91
C MET A 1 -5.50 26.25 -0.56
N ALA A 2 -5.75 25.38 -1.54
CA ALA A 2 -6.01 23.98 -1.23
C ALA A 2 -4.70 23.40 -0.68
N PHE A 3 -4.72 22.91 0.55
CA PHE A 3 -3.60 22.14 1.10
C PHE A 3 -3.80 20.69 0.67
N SER A 4 -2.73 20.01 0.25
CA SER A 4 -2.81 18.56 0.01
C SER A 4 -3.21 17.87 1.31
N LYS A 5 -4.17 16.94 1.25
CA LYS A 5 -4.65 16.24 2.45
C LYS A 5 -3.91 14.91 2.60
N LYS A 6 -3.57 14.56 3.85
CA LYS A 6 -2.84 13.32 4.15
C LYS A 6 -3.62 12.07 3.71
N TYR A 7 -2.88 10.99 3.46
CA TYR A 7 -3.46 9.66 3.42
C TYR A 7 -4.09 9.34 4.78
N ASN A 8 -5.30 8.78 4.78
CA ASN A 8 -6.00 8.45 6.02
C ASN A 8 -5.38 7.21 6.68
N ARG A 9 -5.68 7.02 7.97
CA ARG A 9 -5.11 5.91 8.73
C ARG A 9 -5.77 4.59 8.31
N SER A 10 -4.96 3.64 7.84
CA SER A 10 -5.37 2.25 7.62
C SER A 10 -5.36 1.46 8.93
N LEU A 11 -6.49 0.82 9.27
CA LEU A 11 -6.63 0.02 10.49
C LEU A 11 -6.20 -1.43 10.26
N GLN A 12 -5.79 -2.08 11.35
CA GLN A 12 -5.36 -3.48 11.39
C GLN A 12 -6.56 -4.43 11.49
N ALA A 13 -6.52 -5.56 10.78
CA ALA A 13 -7.32 -6.74 11.16
C ALA A 13 -6.88 -7.28 12.54
N HIS A 14 -7.75 -7.97 13.29
CA HIS A 14 -7.38 -8.42 14.65
C HIS A 14 -6.30 -9.50 14.65
N SER A 15 -6.21 -10.27 13.56
CA SER A 15 -5.15 -11.26 13.33
C SER A 15 -3.79 -10.66 12.99
N SER A 16 -3.68 -9.36 12.73
CA SER A 16 -2.42 -8.70 12.36
C SER A 16 -1.38 -8.72 13.48
N LYS A 17 -0.11 -9.01 13.15
CA LYS A 17 0.96 -9.27 14.14
C LYS A 17 1.95 -8.11 14.30
N GLY A 18 2.14 -7.28 13.28
CA GLY A 18 3.03 -6.12 13.31
C GLY A 18 2.37 -4.88 13.91
N THR A 19 2.06 -4.93 15.20
CA THR A 19 1.40 -3.81 15.88
C THR A 19 2.33 -3.08 16.85
N THR A 20 2.15 -1.77 16.91
CA THR A 20 2.79 -0.84 17.83
C THR A 20 1.72 -0.22 18.74
N SER A 21 2.12 0.52 19.77
CA SER A 21 1.17 1.22 20.66
C SER A 21 0.26 2.22 19.94
N ASP A 22 0.68 2.69 18.76
CA ASP A 22 -0.08 3.64 17.94
C ASP A 22 -1.04 2.95 16.97
N ASP A 23 -0.98 1.62 16.80
CA ASP A 23 -1.84 0.90 15.87
C ASP A 23 -3.30 0.83 16.35
N ARG A 24 -4.20 0.87 15.37
CA ARG A 24 -5.65 0.89 15.56
C ARG A 24 -6.24 -0.29 14.83
N PHE A 25 -7.14 -1.00 15.49
CA PHE A 25 -7.78 -2.19 14.95
C PHE A 25 -9.18 -1.87 14.43
N MET A 26 -9.60 -2.61 13.40
CA MET A 26 -10.97 -2.56 12.93
C MET A 26 -11.96 -2.87 14.06
N PRO A 27 -13.17 -2.29 14.07
CA PRO A 27 -14.18 -2.63 15.06
C PRO A 27 -14.75 -4.02 14.81
N LYS A 28 -15.33 -4.64 15.84
CA LYS A 28 -16.04 -5.92 15.70
C LYS A 28 -17.14 -5.83 14.62
N GLY A 29 -17.31 -6.87 13.82
CA GLY A 29 -18.28 -6.93 12.73
C GLY A 29 -17.73 -6.46 11.38
N TYR A 30 -16.48 -5.98 11.32
CA TYR A 30 -15.92 -5.46 10.08
C TYR A 30 -15.81 -6.51 8.98
N VAL A 31 -15.46 -7.78 9.29
CA VAL A 31 -15.37 -8.83 8.26
C VAL A 31 -16.73 -9.05 7.60
N GLN A 32 -17.81 -9.04 8.38
CA GLN A 32 -19.17 -9.16 7.86
C GLN A 32 -19.56 -7.93 7.02
N ALA A 33 -19.13 -6.73 7.42
CA ALA A 33 -19.35 -5.51 6.65
C ALA A 33 -18.61 -5.58 5.29
N PHE A 34 -17.33 -6.00 5.29
CA PHE A 34 -16.56 -6.18 4.06
C PHE A 34 -17.13 -7.29 3.18
N ALA A 35 -17.67 -8.37 3.76
CA ALA A 35 -18.34 -9.44 3.03
C ALA A 35 -19.64 -8.97 2.33
N SER A 36 -20.21 -7.84 2.75
CA SER A 36 -21.39 -7.24 2.11
C SER A 36 -21.05 -6.36 0.90
N LEU A 37 -19.78 -6.01 0.72
CA LEU A 37 -19.32 -5.25 -0.43
C LEU A 37 -19.40 -6.09 -1.71
N ARG A 38 -19.65 -5.43 -2.83
CA ARG A 38 -19.80 -6.08 -4.14
C ARG A 38 -18.54 -6.85 -4.56
N GLN A 39 -17.38 -6.23 -4.35
CA GLN A 39 -16.09 -6.80 -4.70
C GLN A 39 -15.00 -6.22 -3.79
N LEU A 40 -14.05 -7.07 -3.42
CA LEU A 40 -12.86 -6.70 -2.68
C LEU A 40 -11.64 -6.75 -3.58
N VAL A 41 -10.59 -6.05 -3.17
CA VAL A 41 -9.25 -6.11 -3.75
C VAL A 41 -8.28 -6.50 -2.64
N LEU A 42 -7.41 -7.46 -2.92
CA LEU A 42 -6.34 -7.91 -2.04
C LEU A 42 -5.01 -7.59 -2.72
N THR A 43 -4.16 -6.81 -2.06
CA THR A 43 -2.82 -6.46 -2.58
C THR A 43 -1.75 -6.80 -1.58
N GLU A 44 -0.54 -7.10 -2.06
CA GLU A 44 0.65 -7.05 -1.21
C GLU A 44 0.82 -5.63 -0.68
N LYS A 45 1.07 -5.50 0.62
CA LYS A 45 1.59 -4.27 1.20
C LYS A 45 3.09 -4.24 0.95
N LEU A 46 3.61 -3.09 0.55
CA LEU A 46 5.05 -2.87 0.37
C LEU A 46 5.64 -2.13 1.58
N ASP A 47 6.94 -2.28 1.78
CA ASP A 47 7.73 -1.61 2.82
C ASP A 47 8.64 -0.56 2.18
N GLY A 48 8.09 0.63 1.99
CA GLY A 48 8.82 1.81 1.53
C GLY A 48 8.29 3.07 2.21
N GLN A 49 8.31 4.19 1.50
CA GLN A 49 7.73 5.43 1.98
C GLN A 49 6.42 5.75 1.26
N ASN A 50 5.34 5.93 2.03
CA ASN A 50 4.11 6.53 1.53
C ASN A 50 4.39 7.94 0.98
N ASN A 51 4.11 8.13 -0.31
CA ASN A 51 4.16 9.43 -0.96
C ASN A 51 2.85 9.75 -1.71
N CYS A 52 2.53 11.03 -1.77
CA CYS A 52 1.41 11.59 -2.54
C CYS A 52 1.94 12.54 -3.62
N LEU A 53 1.60 12.27 -4.88
CA LEU A 53 1.80 13.19 -5.99
C LEU A 53 0.52 14.01 -6.18
N SER A 54 0.64 15.34 -6.16
CA SER A 54 -0.45 16.26 -6.49
C SER A 54 0.08 17.39 -7.35
N GLU A 55 -0.80 18.26 -7.88
CA GLU A 55 -0.38 19.46 -8.61
C GLU A 55 0.52 20.39 -7.78
N LEU A 56 0.46 20.29 -6.45
CA LEU A 56 1.20 21.15 -5.51
C LEU A 56 2.60 20.62 -5.18
N GLY A 57 2.88 19.34 -5.42
CA GLY A 57 4.15 18.72 -5.04
C GLY A 57 4.05 17.22 -4.78
N VAL A 58 5.22 16.66 -4.44
CA VAL A 58 5.36 15.34 -3.83
C VAL A 58 5.36 15.51 -2.32
N PHE A 59 4.45 14.84 -1.62
CA PHE A 59 4.35 14.89 -0.17
C PHE A 59 4.72 13.53 0.42
N ALA A 60 5.41 13.51 1.56
CA ALA A 60 5.60 12.32 2.38
C ALA A 60 4.44 12.22 3.41
N ARG A 61 4.60 11.40 4.46
CA ARG A 61 3.59 11.22 5.53
C ARG A 61 3.00 12.53 6.08
N SER A 62 3.81 13.58 6.21
CA SER A 62 3.32 14.92 6.57
C SER A 62 3.05 15.77 5.33
N HIS A 63 1.79 16.10 5.06
CA HIS A 63 1.42 17.03 3.98
C HIS A 63 1.57 18.52 4.36
N ALA A 64 2.46 18.84 5.30
CA ALA A 64 2.67 20.23 5.75
C ALA A 64 3.45 21.05 4.71
N ALA A 65 4.39 20.41 4.01
CA ALA A 65 5.15 20.97 2.91
C ALA A 65 5.57 19.84 1.95
N PRO A 66 5.86 20.14 0.67
CA PRO A 66 6.46 19.17 -0.24
C PRO A 66 7.74 18.58 0.32
N SER A 67 7.98 17.30 0.02
CA SER A 67 9.15 16.58 0.49
C SER A 67 10.44 17.15 -0.11
N GLN A 68 11.50 17.15 0.70
CA GLN A 68 12.88 17.44 0.31
C GLN A 68 13.81 16.29 0.69
N LEU A 69 13.25 15.12 1.01
CA LEU A 69 14.00 13.97 1.50
C LEU A 69 14.86 13.38 0.37
N PRO A 70 16.13 12.98 0.64
CA PRO A 70 17.02 12.45 -0.39
C PRO A 70 16.45 11.25 -1.16
N TRP A 71 15.72 10.38 -0.47
CA TRP A 71 15.10 9.19 -1.08
C TRP A 71 13.81 9.47 -1.86
N ASP A 72 13.25 10.69 -1.75
CA ASP A 72 12.12 11.13 -2.58
C ASP A 72 12.59 11.82 -3.87
N LYS A 73 13.89 12.09 -4.02
CA LYS A 73 14.45 12.83 -5.16
C LYS A 73 14.06 12.24 -6.54
N PRO A 74 14.17 10.92 -6.80
CA PRO A 74 13.76 10.37 -8.09
C PRO A 74 12.29 10.62 -8.38
N LEU A 75 11.44 10.46 -7.36
CA LEU A 75 10.01 10.68 -7.48
C LEU A 75 9.67 12.16 -7.70
N ILE A 76 10.40 13.09 -7.07
CA ILE A 76 10.25 14.53 -7.30
C ILE A 76 10.63 14.90 -8.74
N GLU A 77 11.72 14.33 -9.27
CA GLU A 77 12.12 14.56 -10.66
C GLU A 77 11.09 14.00 -11.65
N ARG A 78 10.58 12.79 -11.41
CA ARG A 78 9.48 12.21 -12.19
C ARG A 78 8.23 13.08 -12.12
N TRP A 79 7.87 13.56 -10.93
CA TRP A 79 6.74 14.45 -10.71
C TRP A 79 6.82 15.74 -11.54
N GLN A 80 8.01 16.36 -11.66
CA GLN A 80 8.16 17.58 -12.47
C GLN A 80 7.74 17.40 -13.94
N LEU A 81 7.88 16.17 -14.46
CA LEU A 81 7.52 15.82 -15.83
C LEU A 81 6.00 15.60 -15.99
N ILE A 82 5.33 15.09 -14.96
CA ILE A 82 3.93 14.65 -15.04
C ILE A 82 2.94 15.56 -14.30
N LYS A 83 3.40 16.54 -13.49
CA LYS A 83 2.52 17.35 -12.61
C LYS A 83 1.35 18.03 -13.32
N ASN A 84 1.53 18.46 -14.57
CA ASN A 84 0.49 19.12 -15.37
C ASN A 84 -0.61 18.15 -15.84
N GLN A 85 -0.36 16.84 -15.74
CA GLN A 85 -1.30 15.78 -16.09
C GLN A 85 -2.21 15.42 -14.91
N LEU A 86 -1.82 15.77 -13.66
CA LEU A 86 -2.54 15.38 -12.45
C LEU A 86 -3.91 16.04 -12.33
N LYS A 87 -4.09 17.31 -12.74
CA LYS A 87 -5.41 17.96 -12.91
C LYS A 87 -6.40 17.72 -11.75
N GLY A 88 -5.96 17.92 -10.50
CA GLY A 88 -6.77 17.69 -9.30
C GLY A 88 -6.68 16.29 -8.69
N LEU A 89 -6.01 15.35 -9.34
CA LEU A 89 -5.70 14.02 -8.79
C LEU A 89 -4.62 14.11 -7.71
N GLU A 90 -4.85 13.37 -6.63
CA GLU A 90 -3.87 13.06 -5.61
C GLU A 90 -3.52 11.57 -5.71
N VAL A 91 -2.35 11.26 -6.25
CA VAL A 91 -1.89 9.88 -6.51
C VAL A 91 -1.03 9.41 -5.35
N PHE A 92 -1.51 8.41 -4.62
CA PHE A 92 -0.83 7.81 -3.49
C PHE A 92 -0.17 6.49 -3.89
N GLY A 93 1.08 6.33 -3.50
CA GLY A 93 1.85 5.13 -3.78
C GLY A 93 3.00 4.95 -2.80
N GLU A 94 3.60 3.77 -2.87
CA GLU A 94 4.76 3.42 -2.09
C GLU A 94 6.02 3.74 -2.89
N ASN A 95 6.84 4.65 -2.38
CA ASN A 95 8.17 4.95 -2.89
C ASN A 95 9.16 3.91 -2.36
N MET A 96 9.71 3.14 -3.30
CA MET A 96 10.62 2.02 -3.05
C MET A 96 12.09 2.40 -3.24
N TYR A 97 12.40 3.66 -3.56
CA TYR A 97 13.79 4.05 -3.84
C TYR A 97 14.68 3.93 -2.60
N GLY A 98 14.22 4.34 -1.42
CA GLY A 98 14.95 4.10 -0.18
C GLY A 98 14.59 2.72 0.38
N VAL A 99 15.56 1.80 0.49
CA VAL A 99 15.32 0.46 1.05
C VAL A 99 15.11 0.53 2.56
N HIS A 100 13.94 0.10 3.06
CA HIS A 100 13.58 0.09 4.48
C HIS A 100 14.03 -1.20 5.18
N SER A 101 13.12 -1.93 5.84
CA SER A 101 13.39 -3.18 6.54
C SER A 101 13.37 -4.38 5.59
N ILE A 102 12.68 -4.23 4.45
CA ILE A 102 12.58 -5.20 3.37
C ILE A 102 13.22 -4.62 2.10
N GLY A 103 14.16 -5.36 1.52
CA GLY A 103 14.66 -5.12 0.17
C GLY A 103 13.88 -5.95 -0.85
N TYR A 104 13.84 -5.51 -2.11
CA TYR A 104 13.06 -6.16 -3.16
C TYR A 104 13.93 -6.40 -4.39
N LYS A 105 14.04 -7.66 -4.82
CA LYS A 105 14.91 -8.05 -5.95
C LYS A 105 14.26 -7.88 -7.33
N LYS A 106 12.94 -7.69 -7.38
CA LYS A 106 12.15 -7.65 -8.62
C LYS A 106 11.38 -6.36 -8.80
N LEU A 107 11.90 -5.24 -8.30
CA LEU A 107 11.29 -3.93 -8.56
C LEU A 107 11.40 -3.59 -10.06
N SER A 108 10.29 -3.14 -10.63
CA SER A 108 10.19 -2.60 -11.99
C SER A 108 10.09 -1.08 -11.99
N SER A 109 9.68 -0.48 -10.86
CA SER A 109 9.54 0.97 -10.67
C SER A 109 10.04 1.37 -9.28
N PHE A 110 10.40 2.64 -9.09
CA PHE A 110 10.61 3.20 -7.76
C PHE A 110 9.31 3.65 -7.07
N PHE A 111 8.17 3.64 -7.77
CA PHE A 111 6.90 4.06 -7.22
C PHE A 111 5.78 3.12 -7.66
N TYR A 112 5.02 2.61 -6.69
CA TYR A 112 3.90 1.69 -6.90
C TYR A 112 2.60 2.29 -6.36
N VAL A 113 1.64 2.55 -7.24
CA VAL A 113 0.36 3.19 -6.88
C VAL A 113 -0.52 2.20 -6.11
N PHE A 114 -1.13 2.65 -5.01
CA PHE A 114 -2.13 1.86 -4.27
C PHE A 114 -3.46 2.60 -4.06
N ALA A 115 -3.51 3.92 -4.26
CA ALA A 115 -4.74 4.68 -4.15
C ALA A 115 -4.65 6.00 -4.93
N ILE A 116 -5.80 6.48 -5.42
CA ILE A 116 -5.92 7.80 -6.02
C ILE A 116 -7.16 8.47 -5.43
N ARG A 117 -7.05 9.76 -5.13
CA ARG A 117 -8.16 10.58 -4.64
C ARG A 117 -8.41 11.73 -5.60
N GLU A 118 -9.68 11.97 -5.90
CA GLU A 118 -10.15 13.13 -6.64
C GLU A 118 -11.32 13.74 -5.87
N ASN A 119 -11.29 15.05 -5.58
CA ASN A 119 -12.38 15.76 -4.90
C ASN A 119 -12.91 15.06 -3.62
N ASP A 120 -12.01 14.61 -2.74
CA ASP A 120 -12.31 13.86 -1.49
C ASP A 120 -12.86 12.44 -1.65
N GLN A 121 -13.01 11.96 -2.90
CA GLN A 121 -13.44 10.60 -3.22
C GLN A 121 -12.22 9.73 -3.55
N TRP A 122 -12.09 8.57 -2.90
CA TRP A 122 -11.13 7.55 -3.31
C TRP A 122 -11.68 6.80 -4.50
N LEU A 123 -10.89 6.74 -5.57
CA LEU A 123 -11.30 6.13 -6.83
C LEU A 123 -11.41 4.61 -6.70
N SER A 124 -12.22 4.00 -7.56
CA SER A 124 -12.33 2.54 -7.68
C SER A 124 -10.97 1.93 -8.09
N TRP A 125 -10.78 0.64 -7.84
CA TRP A 125 -9.53 -0.02 -8.19
C TRP A 125 -9.29 -0.08 -9.70
N GLU A 126 -10.35 -0.14 -10.50
CA GLU A 126 -10.27 -0.04 -11.96
C GLU A 126 -9.74 1.32 -12.39
N GLU A 127 -10.28 2.41 -11.84
CA GLU A 127 -9.79 3.78 -12.09
C GLU A 127 -8.36 3.96 -11.59
N VAL A 128 -7.99 3.38 -10.43
CA VAL A 128 -6.62 3.42 -9.91
C VAL A 128 -5.65 2.77 -10.91
N LYS A 129 -5.99 1.59 -11.44
CA LYS A 129 -5.17 0.91 -12.46
C LYS A 129 -5.08 1.73 -13.74
N PHE A 130 -6.20 2.26 -14.22
CA PHE A 130 -6.24 3.11 -15.41
C PHE A 130 -5.33 4.34 -15.29
N TYR A 131 -5.46 5.12 -14.22
CA TYR A 131 -4.64 6.31 -14.03
C TYR A 131 -3.17 5.99 -13.73
N ALA A 132 -2.88 4.88 -13.04
CA ALA A 132 -1.50 4.43 -12.85
C ALA A 132 -0.83 4.14 -14.21
N GLU A 133 -1.52 3.43 -15.10
CA GLU A 133 -1.03 3.15 -16.45
C GLU A 133 -0.83 4.44 -17.27
N VAL A 134 -1.78 5.38 -17.23
CA VAL A 134 -1.67 6.68 -17.92
C VAL A 134 -0.45 7.49 -17.45
N LEU A 135 -0.02 7.34 -16.19
CA LEU A 135 1.11 8.07 -15.62
C LEU A 135 2.46 7.31 -15.73
N ASP A 136 2.47 6.16 -16.43
CA ASP A 136 3.52 5.16 -16.45
C ASP A 136 4.00 4.77 -15.04
N PHE A 137 3.08 4.32 -14.19
CA PHE A 137 3.41 3.66 -12.93
C PHE A 137 2.72 2.30 -12.81
N PRO A 138 3.38 1.30 -12.22
CA PRO A 138 2.69 0.09 -11.79
C PRO A 138 1.81 0.38 -10.58
N THR A 139 0.77 -0.43 -10.39
CA THR A 139 0.12 -0.56 -9.09
C THR A 139 0.88 -1.54 -8.21
N VAL A 140 0.67 -1.47 -6.89
CA VAL A 140 1.11 -2.54 -5.97
C VAL A 140 0.60 -3.91 -6.44
N PRO A 141 1.32 -5.03 -6.14
CA PRO A 141 0.93 -6.35 -6.61
C PRO A 141 -0.46 -6.76 -6.12
N GLU A 142 -1.34 -7.12 -7.04
CA GLU A 142 -2.68 -7.63 -6.77
C GLU A 142 -2.64 -9.16 -6.63
N ILE A 143 -3.37 -9.69 -5.65
CA ILE A 143 -3.63 -11.13 -5.49
C ILE A 143 -5.02 -11.40 -6.07
N GLU A 144 -5.11 -12.34 -6.98
CA GLU A 144 -6.38 -12.73 -7.59
C GLU A 144 -7.33 -13.31 -6.52
N ILE A 145 -8.53 -12.74 -6.42
CA ILE A 145 -9.60 -13.26 -5.56
C ILE A 145 -10.48 -14.16 -6.41
N THR A 146 -10.49 -15.45 -6.10
CA THR A 146 -11.27 -16.46 -6.82
C THR A 146 -12.62 -16.75 -6.17
N LYS A 147 -12.76 -16.46 -4.86
CA LYS A 147 -14.00 -16.61 -4.11
C LYS A 147 -14.32 -15.38 -3.26
N PRO A 148 -15.59 -14.94 -3.20
CA PRO A 148 -15.96 -13.80 -2.38
C PRO A 148 -15.91 -14.16 -0.88
N LEU A 149 -15.56 -13.19 -0.05
CA LEU A 149 -15.48 -13.33 1.41
C LEU A 149 -16.80 -13.80 2.04
N SER A 150 -17.95 -13.45 1.43
CA SER A 150 -19.29 -13.85 1.89
C SER A 150 -19.52 -15.37 1.95
N VAL A 151 -18.83 -16.16 1.13
CA VAL A 151 -18.88 -17.63 1.19
C VAL A 151 -18.32 -18.14 2.52
N PHE A 152 -17.27 -17.47 3.03
CA PHE A 152 -16.59 -17.85 4.26
C PHE A 152 -17.34 -17.34 5.49
N THR A 153 -17.85 -16.10 5.47
CA THR A 153 -18.67 -15.58 6.59
C THR A 153 -19.99 -16.33 6.75
N SER A 154 -20.47 -17.01 5.71
CA SER A 154 -21.63 -17.92 5.80
C SER A 154 -21.29 -19.28 6.41
N SER A 155 -20.02 -19.68 6.37
CA SER A 155 -19.54 -21.01 6.79
C SER A 155 -18.91 -21.01 8.19
N TYR A 156 -18.45 -19.85 8.66
CA TYR A 156 -17.74 -19.70 9.93
C TYR A 156 -18.41 -18.63 10.82
N SER A 157 -18.72 -18.99 12.07
CA SER A 157 -19.35 -18.08 13.04
C SER A 157 -18.38 -17.06 13.65
N ASN A 158 -17.08 -17.35 13.65
CA ASN A 158 -16.05 -16.42 14.09
C ASN A 158 -15.54 -15.61 12.89
N GLU A 159 -15.59 -14.28 13.01
CA GLU A 159 -15.26 -13.38 11.91
C GLU A 159 -13.78 -13.42 11.49
N GLU A 160 -12.86 -13.53 12.45
CA GLU A 160 -11.42 -13.64 12.16
C GLU A 160 -11.07 -15.00 11.58
N GLU A 161 -11.74 -16.07 12.02
CA GLU A 161 -11.59 -17.39 11.40
C GLU A 161 -12.06 -17.35 9.95
N ALA A 162 -13.21 -16.74 9.67
CA ALA A 162 -13.72 -16.56 8.32
C ALA A 162 -12.73 -15.79 7.43
N LEU A 163 -12.17 -14.69 7.95
CA LEU A 163 -11.18 -13.88 7.24
C LEU A 163 -9.91 -14.69 6.94
N GLN A 164 -9.34 -15.37 7.94
CA GLN A 164 -8.13 -16.17 7.74
C GLN A 164 -8.37 -17.30 6.73
N LYS A 165 -9.51 -18.00 6.80
CA LYS A 165 -9.85 -19.04 5.84
C LYS A 165 -10.03 -18.51 4.42
N TRP A 166 -10.65 -17.34 4.28
CA TRP A 166 -10.77 -16.68 2.98
C TRP A 166 -9.41 -16.32 2.40
N ILE A 167 -8.53 -15.70 3.19
CA ILE A 167 -7.18 -15.33 2.74
C ILE A 167 -6.37 -16.58 2.39
N THR A 168 -6.43 -17.63 3.22
CA THR A 168 -5.74 -18.89 2.94
C THR A 168 -6.20 -19.52 1.63
N ASP A 169 -7.50 -19.47 1.33
CA ASP A 169 -8.04 -19.95 0.06
C ASP A 169 -7.53 -19.12 -1.14
N GLN A 170 -7.34 -17.81 -0.98
CA GLN A 170 -6.84 -16.94 -2.06
C GLN A 170 -5.33 -17.11 -2.28
N LEU A 171 -4.55 -17.31 -1.21
CA LEU A 171 -3.08 -17.41 -1.28
C LEU A 171 -2.59 -18.85 -1.54
N GLY A 172 -3.40 -19.87 -1.22
CA GLY A 172 -2.98 -21.27 -1.22
C GLY A 172 -2.17 -21.70 0.02
N CYS A 173 -1.87 -20.77 0.92
CA CYS A 173 -1.25 -20.97 2.23
C CYS A 173 -1.76 -19.92 3.21
N SER A 174 -1.48 -20.05 4.51
CA SER A 174 -1.82 -18.99 5.47
C SER A 174 -1.10 -17.69 5.15
N TRP A 175 -1.68 -16.54 5.54
CA TRP A 175 -1.04 -15.25 5.31
C TRP A 175 0.27 -15.13 6.11
N GLU A 176 0.36 -15.80 7.26
CA GLU A 176 1.59 -15.95 8.05
C GLU A 176 2.69 -16.69 7.28
N GLU A 177 2.37 -17.81 6.62
CA GLU A 177 3.34 -18.52 5.78
C GLU A 177 3.72 -17.69 4.57
N TYR A 178 2.78 -16.94 3.98
CA TYR A 178 3.05 -16.10 2.82
C TYR A 178 4.05 -14.98 3.12
N VAL A 179 3.95 -14.34 4.29
CA VAL A 179 4.89 -13.26 4.67
C VAL A 179 6.32 -13.75 4.89
N ASP A 180 6.54 -15.06 5.01
CA ASP A 180 7.86 -15.69 5.03
C ASP A 180 8.37 -16.10 3.62
N THR A 181 7.61 -15.76 2.57
CA THR A 181 8.02 -15.93 1.17
C THR A 181 8.56 -14.63 0.59
N ALA A 182 9.10 -14.69 -0.63
CA ALA A 182 9.59 -13.50 -1.34
C ALA A 182 8.46 -12.68 -2.01
N GLY A 183 7.22 -13.16 -2.01
CA GLY A 183 6.10 -12.52 -2.70
C GLY A 183 6.36 -12.27 -4.19
N GLN A 184 5.58 -11.37 -4.77
CA GLN A 184 5.64 -11.07 -6.20
C GLN A 184 6.89 -10.25 -6.57
N LEU A 185 7.31 -9.32 -5.70
CA LEU A 185 8.45 -8.42 -5.95
C LEU A 185 9.80 -8.91 -5.43
N GLY A 186 9.89 -10.15 -4.95
CA GLY A 186 11.15 -10.74 -4.50
C GLY A 186 11.70 -10.11 -3.22
N GLY A 187 10.83 -9.88 -2.24
CA GLY A 187 11.11 -9.31 -0.93
C GLY A 187 12.07 -10.18 -0.09
N TYR A 188 12.93 -9.53 0.69
CA TYR A 188 13.83 -10.17 1.64
C TYR A 188 14.16 -9.22 2.80
N ASP A 189 14.37 -9.78 4.00
CA ASP A 189 14.69 -8.99 5.18
C ASP A 189 16.13 -8.46 5.08
N MET A 190 16.32 -7.16 5.30
CA MET A 190 17.64 -6.52 5.14
C MET A 190 18.68 -6.98 6.16
N HIS A 191 18.26 -7.64 7.24
CA HIS A 191 19.18 -8.15 8.26
C HIS A 191 19.43 -9.65 8.13
N SER A 192 18.38 -10.46 7.99
CA SER A 192 18.52 -11.93 7.91
C SER A 192 18.76 -12.45 6.49
N LEU A 193 18.50 -11.62 5.48
CA LEU A 193 18.52 -11.96 4.04
C LEU A 193 17.58 -13.10 3.64
N GLN A 194 16.69 -13.51 4.56
CA GLN A 194 15.65 -14.50 4.26
C GLN A 194 14.52 -13.86 3.46
N PRO A 195 13.82 -14.62 2.61
CA PRO A 195 12.61 -14.15 1.96
C PRO A 195 11.62 -13.59 2.98
N CYS A 196 11.03 -12.44 2.69
CA CYS A 196 9.90 -11.93 3.46
C CYS A 196 9.06 -10.94 2.67
N CYS A 197 7.78 -10.86 3.02
CA CYS A 197 6.85 -9.84 2.59
C CYS A 197 6.34 -9.05 3.80
N GLU A 198 5.85 -7.86 3.52
CA GLU A 198 5.41 -6.93 4.55
C GLU A 198 4.01 -7.29 5.09
N GLY A 199 3.12 -7.71 4.19
CA GLY A 199 1.76 -8.11 4.54
C GLY A 199 0.80 -7.80 3.41
N PHE A 200 -0.43 -7.46 3.76
CA PHE A 200 -1.52 -7.28 2.80
C PHE A 200 -2.38 -6.07 3.14
N VAL A 201 -3.04 -5.55 2.11
CA VAL A 201 -4.15 -4.60 2.23
C VAL A 201 -5.37 -5.21 1.55
N VAL A 202 -6.51 -5.14 2.24
CA VAL A 202 -7.82 -5.48 1.69
C VAL A 202 -8.64 -4.20 1.61
N ARG A 203 -9.18 -3.88 0.43
CA ARG A 203 -10.02 -2.69 0.22
C ARG A 203 -11.29 -3.01 -0.56
N ASN A 204 -12.29 -2.14 -0.42
CA ASN A 204 -13.40 -2.04 -1.34
C ASN A 204 -12.89 -1.77 -2.77
N ALA A 205 -13.34 -2.56 -3.74
CA ALA A 205 -12.97 -2.39 -5.15
C ALA A 205 -13.64 -1.15 -5.77
N ASP A 206 -14.84 -0.80 -5.30
CA ASP A 206 -15.58 0.37 -5.76
C ASP A 206 -14.97 1.66 -5.17
N SER A 207 -15.39 2.81 -5.71
CA SER A 207 -15.01 4.11 -5.16
C SER A 207 -15.64 4.33 -3.78
N PHE A 208 -14.92 4.93 -2.84
CA PHE A 208 -15.44 5.22 -1.49
C PHE A 208 -14.97 6.56 -0.92
N ASN A 209 -15.74 7.11 0.02
CA ASN A 209 -15.30 8.23 0.85
C ASN A 209 -14.30 7.73 1.89
N THR A 210 -13.40 8.60 2.38
CA THR A 210 -12.47 8.27 3.49
C THR A 210 -13.14 7.48 4.61
N ASN A 211 -14.31 7.93 5.03
CA ASN A 211 -15.17 7.21 5.95
C ASN A 211 -16.58 7.19 5.35
N SER A 212 -16.94 6.07 4.74
CA SER A 212 -18.26 5.85 4.13
C SER A 212 -19.35 5.49 5.15
N GLY A 213 -18.95 5.24 6.40
CA GLY A 213 -19.82 4.68 7.42
C GLY A 213 -19.97 3.16 7.36
N LEU A 214 -19.20 2.45 6.52
CA LEU A 214 -19.21 0.98 6.44
C LEU A 214 -18.96 0.31 7.81
N VAL A 215 -18.07 0.90 8.61
CA VAL A 215 -17.77 0.51 9.98
C VAL A 215 -17.58 1.74 10.86
N ASN A 216 -17.83 1.60 12.17
CA ASN A 216 -17.70 2.72 13.12
C ASN A 216 -16.22 2.99 13.48
N VAL A 217 -15.60 3.89 12.72
CA VAL A 217 -14.20 4.35 12.90
C VAL A 217 -14.13 5.88 12.94
N ALA A 218 -12.99 6.44 13.34
CA ALA A 218 -12.80 7.89 13.40
C ALA A 218 -12.87 8.54 12.00
N SER A 219 -13.15 9.84 11.95
CA SER A 219 -13.27 10.60 10.67
C SER A 219 -11.99 10.61 9.83
N ASN A 220 -10.82 10.41 10.46
CA ASN A 220 -9.52 10.35 9.79
C ASN A 220 -9.03 8.91 9.53
N GLU A 221 -9.85 7.91 9.84
CA GLU A 221 -9.60 6.47 9.68
C GLU A 221 -10.42 5.95 8.50
N PHE A 222 -9.85 4.99 7.77
CA PHE A 222 -10.58 4.35 6.69
C PHE A 222 -11.62 3.35 7.21
N SER A 223 -12.84 3.41 6.69
CA SER A 223 -13.85 2.37 6.91
C SER A 223 -13.80 1.25 5.86
N ASP A 224 -13.26 1.54 4.66
CA ASP A 224 -13.38 0.68 3.47
C ASP A 224 -12.09 -0.07 3.11
N LEU A 225 -11.06 0.02 3.97
CA LEU A 225 -9.85 -0.78 3.83
C LEU A 225 -9.23 -1.12 5.19
N PHE A 226 -8.63 -2.30 5.29
CA PHE A 226 -7.79 -2.71 6.41
C PHE A 226 -6.49 -3.34 5.91
N LYS A 227 -5.54 -3.52 6.84
CA LYS A 227 -4.24 -4.15 6.58
C LYS A 227 -3.98 -5.32 7.53
N LEU A 228 -3.13 -6.23 7.06
CA LEU A 228 -2.49 -7.30 7.82
C LEU A 228 -0.98 -7.10 7.66
N VAL A 229 -0.22 -7.09 8.74
CA VAL A 229 1.23 -6.90 8.68
C VAL A 229 1.95 -7.94 9.53
N ARG A 230 3.10 -8.39 9.04
CA ARG A 230 3.97 -9.35 9.73
C ARG A 230 4.48 -8.78 11.06
N GLU A 231 4.87 -9.66 11.97
CA GLU A 231 5.53 -9.25 13.20
C GLU A 231 6.81 -8.44 12.91
N ASN A 232 7.13 -7.47 13.78
CA ASN A 232 8.33 -6.64 13.68
C ASN A 232 8.45 -5.81 12.37
N HIS A 233 7.32 -5.45 11.75
CA HIS A 233 7.29 -4.53 10.59
C HIS A 233 8.02 -3.20 10.88
N VAL A 234 7.87 -2.64 12.08
CA VAL A 234 8.51 -1.37 12.44
C VAL A 234 9.89 -1.62 13.04
N LYS A 235 10.94 -1.38 12.24
CA LYS A 235 12.33 -1.30 12.72
C LYS A 235 12.74 0.18 12.74
N THR A 236 13.22 0.68 13.87
CA THR A 236 13.35 2.11 14.21
C THR A 236 13.92 3.05 13.13
N ASP A 237 13.15 4.09 12.78
CA ASP A 237 13.43 5.11 11.74
C ASP A 237 14.76 5.88 11.91
N GLN A 238 15.25 6.09 13.15
CA GLN A 238 16.39 7.00 13.39
C GLN A 238 17.72 6.51 12.80
N HIS A 239 17.94 5.19 12.78
CA HIS A 239 19.14 4.61 12.18
C HIS A 239 19.05 4.53 10.66
N TRP A 240 17.83 4.38 10.12
CA TRP A 240 17.57 4.29 8.69
C TRP A 240 17.85 5.62 7.98
N VAL A 241 17.33 6.75 8.50
CA VAL A 241 17.50 8.08 7.87
C VAL A 241 18.96 8.44 7.57
N LYS A 242 19.90 7.95 8.39
CA LYS A 242 21.35 8.22 8.23
C LYS A 242 22.06 7.26 7.28
N ASN A 243 21.57 6.03 7.14
CA ASN A 243 22.28 4.93 6.45
C ASN A 243 21.42 4.27 5.35
N TRP A 244 20.38 4.94 4.88
CA TRP A 244 19.52 4.43 3.82
C TRP A 244 20.33 4.14 2.56
N GLN A 245 19.89 3.15 1.81
CA GLN A 245 20.51 2.74 0.55
C GLN A 245 19.48 2.80 -0.57
N PRO A 246 19.89 3.17 -1.80
CA PRO A 246 18.99 3.12 -2.94
C PRO A 246 18.66 1.67 -3.29
N ALA A 247 17.41 1.43 -3.67
CA ALA A 247 16.99 0.17 -4.28
C ALA A 247 17.44 0.12 -5.74
N THR A 248 17.44 -1.08 -6.31
CA THR A 248 17.72 -1.30 -7.74
C THR A 248 16.50 -1.83 -8.46
N LEU A 249 16.37 -1.46 -9.74
CA LEU A 249 15.32 -1.97 -10.62
C LEU A 249 15.86 -3.09 -11.53
N GLN A 250 14.99 -4.02 -11.90
CA GLN A 250 15.29 -5.03 -12.92
C GLN A 250 15.46 -4.40 -14.31
N ASP A 251 14.64 -3.40 -14.59
CA ASP A 251 14.69 -2.60 -15.81
C ASP A 251 14.31 -1.16 -15.50
N TYR A 252 15.22 -0.25 -15.80
CA TYR A 252 15.01 1.19 -15.61
C TYR A 252 14.23 1.82 -16.79
N GLN A 253 14.02 1.10 -17.90
CA GLN A 253 13.32 1.63 -19.07
C GLN A 253 11.81 1.51 -18.97
N THR A 254 11.30 0.38 -18.46
CA THR A 254 9.85 0.08 -18.38
C THR A 254 9.01 1.26 -17.90
N TYR A 255 9.42 1.92 -16.79
CA TYR A 255 8.71 3.06 -16.21
C TYR A 255 9.54 4.36 -16.22
N GLN A 256 10.38 4.53 -17.25
CA GLN A 256 11.09 5.79 -17.53
C GLN A 256 12.03 6.27 -16.42
N TRP A 257 12.71 5.33 -15.75
CA TRP A 257 13.71 5.58 -14.70
C TRP A 257 15.15 5.58 -15.21
N HIS A 258 15.39 5.61 -16.53
CA HIS A 258 16.71 5.44 -17.17
C HIS A 258 17.81 6.39 -16.65
N ALA A 259 17.46 7.59 -16.17
CA ALA A 259 18.42 8.51 -15.55
C ALA A 259 19.11 7.94 -14.30
N TYR A 260 18.52 6.92 -13.67
CA TYR A 260 18.99 6.28 -12.44
C TYR A 260 19.74 4.96 -12.67
N ASP A 261 19.89 4.49 -13.91
CA ASP A 261 20.57 3.22 -14.23
C ASP A 261 22.08 3.23 -13.88
N TYR A 262 22.67 4.41 -13.72
CA TYR A 262 24.09 4.60 -13.40
C TYR A 262 24.44 4.48 -11.91
N TYR A 263 23.45 4.40 -11.02
CA TYR A 263 23.65 4.34 -9.56
C TYR A 263 23.77 2.91 -9.01
N LYS A 264 24.22 1.94 -9.83
CA LYS A 264 24.43 0.53 -9.44
C LYS A 264 25.62 0.32 -8.52
#